data_AF-A0A3M2BS67-F1
#
_entry.id   AF-A0A3M2BS67-F1
#
_cell.length_a   1.000
_cell.length_b   1.000
_cell.length_c   1.000
_cell.angle_alpha   90.00
_cell.angle_beta   90.00
_cell.angle_gamma   90.00
#
_symmetry.space_group_name_H-M   'P 1'
#
loop_
_entity.id
_entity.type
_entity.pdbx_description
1 polymer ?
#
loop_
_entity_poly.entity_id
_entity_poly.type
_entity_poly.pdbx_seq_one_letter_code
_entity_poly.pdbx_strand_id
1 'polypeptide(L)'
;GVRDLAPLAGLQQLQHLDLSGMGVRDLAPLSGLDQLRVLDLSGTGVRDLAPLAGLEQLRELDLSGTGVRDLAPLAGLQQLQRLNLSGTGVRDLAPLSGLEQLRHLFLSGTVVRDLAPLAGLEQLEALDLRDTPAGDSPLRDRPGLRIIR
;
A
#
# COMPACT_ATOMS: atom_id res chain seq x y z
N GLY A 1 23.24 2.07 4.37
CA GLY A 1 21.78 2.10 4.51
C GLY A 1 21.39 1.35 5.76
N VAL A 2 20.41 1.87 6.50
CA VAL A 2 19.85 1.22 7.70
C VAL A 2 19.24 -0.14 7.30
N ARG A 3 19.36 -1.11 8.19
CA ARG A 3 18.81 -2.47 8.03
C ARG A 3 18.09 -2.95 9.29
N ASP A 4 18.57 -2.52 10.46
CA ASP A 4 18.00 -2.83 11.76
C ASP A 4 17.07 -1.70 12.20
N LEU A 5 15.82 -2.06 12.50
CA LEU A 5 14.78 -1.15 12.97
C LEU A 5 14.53 -1.30 14.48
N ALA A 6 15.24 -2.17 15.20
CA ALA A 6 15.04 -2.40 16.63
C ALA A 6 15.02 -1.12 17.48
N PRO A 7 15.86 -0.09 17.21
CA PRO A 7 15.79 1.17 17.94
C PRO A 7 14.46 1.93 17.81
N LEU A 8 13.62 1.61 16.82
CA LEU A 8 12.33 2.28 16.58
C LEU A 8 11.19 1.73 17.43
N ALA A 9 11.29 0.50 17.96
CA ALA A 9 10.18 -0.20 18.62
C ALA A 9 9.58 0.56 19.83
N GLY A 10 10.37 1.45 20.46
CA GLY A 10 9.93 2.28 21.58
C GLY A 10 9.33 3.63 21.20
N LEU A 11 9.33 4.01 19.92
CA LEU A 11 8.93 5.34 19.47
C LEU A 11 7.41 5.44 19.26
N GLN A 12 6.66 5.24 20.35
CA GLN A 12 5.20 5.15 20.36
C GLN A 12 4.46 6.41 19.86
N GLN A 13 5.17 7.52 19.67
CA GLN A 13 4.64 8.78 19.13
C GLN A 13 5.09 9.03 17.67
N LEU A 14 5.79 8.07 17.05
CA LEU A 14 6.24 8.19 15.67
C LEU A 14 5.05 8.19 14.73
N GLN A 15 4.92 9.27 13.95
CA GLN A 15 3.82 9.44 12.99
C GLN A 15 4.26 9.31 11.54
N HIS A 16 5.53 9.59 11.25
CA HIS A 16 6.09 9.59 9.90
C HIS A 16 7.42 8.85 9.94
N LEU A 17 7.58 7.90 9.02
CA LEU A 17 8.80 7.11 8.89
C LEU A 17 9.14 6.92 7.41
N ASP A 18 10.31 7.40 7.01
CA ASP A 18 10.88 7.20 5.67
C ASP A 18 12.06 6.23 5.76
N LEU A 19 11.91 5.09 5.08
CA LEU A 19 12.92 4.04 4.93
C LEU A 19 13.23 3.78 3.45
N SER A 20 12.90 4.72 2.57
CA SER A 20 13.06 4.60 1.12
C SER A 20 14.51 4.28 0.73
N GLY A 21 14.69 3.34 -0.19
CA GLY A 21 15.97 2.86 -0.69
C GLY A 21 16.88 2.20 0.36
N MET A 22 16.38 1.96 1.59
CA MET A 22 17.16 1.31 2.64
C MET A 22 17.17 -0.21 2.48
N GLY A 23 18.15 -0.87 3.10
CA GLY A 23 18.32 -2.33 3.03
C GLY A 23 17.37 -3.10 3.95
N VAL A 24 16.23 -2.50 4.31
CA VAL A 24 15.23 -3.03 5.23
C VAL A 24 14.51 -4.21 4.59
N ARG A 25 14.24 -5.23 5.40
CA ARG A 25 13.50 -6.45 5.00
C ARG A 25 12.53 -6.89 6.08
N ASP A 26 12.95 -6.73 7.33
CA ASP A 26 12.17 -7.06 8.52
C ASP A 26 11.49 -5.80 9.07
N LEU A 27 10.17 -5.86 9.17
CA LEU A 27 9.33 -4.80 9.71
C LEU A 27 8.87 -5.10 11.15
N ALA A 28 9.27 -6.22 11.75
CA ALA A 28 8.82 -6.61 13.09
C ALA A 28 8.97 -5.48 14.14
N PRO A 29 10.05 -4.67 14.14
CA PRO A 29 10.18 -3.55 15.09
C PRO A 29 9.17 -2.40 14.89
N LEU A 30 8.43 -2.37 13.78
CA LEU A 30 7.36 -1.41 13.55
C LEU A 30 6.01 -1.86 14.15
N SER A 31 5.92 -3.12 14.61
CA SER A 31 4.70 -3.64 15.23
C SER A 31 4.37 -2.81 16.49
N GLY A 32 3.14 -2.36 16.60
CA GLY A 32 2.68 -1.57 17.75
C GLY A 32 3.08 -0.09 17.70
N LEU A 33 3.58 0.43 16.58
CA LEU A 33 3.73 1.88 16.37
C LEU A 33 2.38 2.49 15.97
N ASP A 34 1.38 2.38 16.85
CA ASP A 34 -0.04 2.61 16.54
C ASP A 34 -0.36 4.06 16.12
N GLN A 35 0.57 4.99 16.33
CA GLN A 35 0.44 6.39 15.89
C GLN A 35 1.00 6.65 14.49
N LEU A 36 1.57 5.64 13.82
CA LEU A 36 2.15 5.80 12.49
C LEU A 36 1.07 6.11 11.44
N ARG A 37 1.28 7.19 10.69
CA ARG A 37 0.34 7.70 9.67
C ARG A 37 0.93 7.63 8.27
N VAL A 38 2.24 7.83 8.14
CA VAL A 38 2.95 7.82 6.86
C VAL A 38 4.14 6.90 6.97
N LEU A 39 4.21 5.94 6.04
CA LEU A 39 5.30 4.98 5.95
C LEU A 39 5.76 4.85 4.49
N ASP A 40 7.02 5.23 4.24
CA ASP A 40 7.67 5.02 2.96
C ASP A 40 8.67 3.85 3.07
N LEU A 41 8.39 2.77 2.34
CA LEU A 41 9.21 1.57 2.20
C LEU A 41 9.67 1.37 0.76
N SER A 42 9.58 2.40 -0.09
CA SER A 42 9.90 2.30 -1.50
C SER A 42 11.34 1.84 -1.74
N GLY A 43 11.56 0.95 -2.70
CA GLY A 43 12.88 0.42 -3.04
C GLY A 43 13.56 -0.40 -1.94
N THR A 44 12.82 -0.83 -0.90
CA THR A 44 13.35 -1.73 0.13
C THR A 44 13.23 -3.21 -0.28
N GLY A 45 13.85 -4.09 0.51
CA GLY A 45 13.78 -5.54 0.31
C GLY A 45 12.59 -6.23 0.98
N VAL A 46 11.58 -5.46 1.42
CA VAL A 46 10.39 -5.93 2.13
C VAL A 46 9.56 -6.87 1.24
N ARG A 47 8.98 -7.90 1.86
CA ARG A 47 8.07 -8.87 1.24
C ARG A 47 6.88 -9.21 2.12
N ASP A 48 7.09 -9.20 3.44
CA ASP A 48 6.09 -9.51 4.44
C ASP A 48 5.57 -8.22 5.07
N LEU A 49 4.24 -8.07 5.07
CA LEU A 49 3.53 -6.93 5.62
C LEU A 49 2.82 -7.26 6.94
N ALA A 50 2.93 -8.49 7.46
CA ALA A 50 2.27 -8.89 8.70
C ALA A 50 2.50 -7.91 9.87
N PRO A 51 3.71 -7.33 10.07
CA PRO A 51 3.94 -6.34 11.13
C PRO A 51 3.12 -5.05 11.00
N LEU A 52 2.56 -4.75 9.82
CA LEU A 52 1.76 -3.56 9.57
C LEU A 52 0.26 -3.75 9.89
N ALA A 53 -0.20 -4.97 10.13
CA ALA A 53 -1.64 -5.29 10.18
C ALA A 53 -2.42 -4.54 11.27
N GLY A 54 -1.74 -4.13 12.36
CA GLY A 54 -2.34 -3.37 13.46
C GLY A 54 -2.17 -1.85 13.38
N LEU A 55 -1.53 -1.31 12.33
CA LEU A 55 -1.25 0.12 12.22
C LEU A 55 -2.47 0.89 11.70
N GLU A 56 -3.58 0.82 12.42
CA GLU A 56 -4.91 1.32 11.99
C GLU A 56 -4.95 2.82 11.69
N GLN A 57 -3.96 3.60 12.16
CA GLN A 57 -3.83 5.03 11.87
C GLN A 57 -3.08 5.34 10.57
N LEU A 58 -2.58 4.33 9.85
CA LEU A 58 -1.84 4.51 8.61
C LEU A 58 -2.74 5.11 7.52
N ARG A 59 -2.29 6.22 6.93
CA ARG A 59 -2.98 6.97 5.88
C ARG A 59 -2.26 6.88 4.55
N GLU A 60 -0.93 6.83 4.59
CA GLU A 60 -0.09 6.77 3.40
C GLU A 60 0.94 5.66 3.54
N LEU A 61 0.97 4.78 2.54
CA LEU A 61 1.90 3.67 2.46
C LEU A 61 2.50 3.60 1.06
N ASP A 62 3.82 3.74 0.97
CA ASP A 62 4.56 3.50 -0.27
C ASP A 62 5.35 2.18 -0.19
N LEU A 63 4.98 1.23 -1.05
CA LEU A 63 5.62 -0.08 -1.21
C LEU A 63 6.25 -0.23 -2.60
N SER A 64 6.42 0.87 -3.34
CA SER A 64 6.88 0.79 -4.73
C SER A 64 8.27 0.17 -4.81
N GLY A 65 8.49 -0.68 -5.82
CA GLY A 65 9.76 -1.38 -6.02
C GLY A 65 10.13 -2.38 -4.90
N THR A 66 9.20 -2.76 -4.04
CA THR A 66 9.40 -3.84 -3.05
C THR A 66 9.07 -5.22 -3.63
N GLY A 67 9.40 -6.29 -2.89
CA GLY A 67 9.09 -7.66 -3.27
C GLY A 67 7.72 -8.17 -2.81
N VAL A 68 6.83 -7.27 -2.40
CA VAL A 68 5.49 -7.58 -1.88
C VAL A 68 4.62 -8.23 -2.97
N ARG A 69 3.80 -9.19 -2.54
CA ARG A 69 2.81 -9.89 -3.37
C ARG A 69 1.47 -10.10 -2.68
N ASP A 70 1.51 -10.27 -1.36
CA ASP A 70 0.34 -10.49 -0.53
C ASP A 70 -0.05 -9.18 0.17
N LEU A 71 -1.32 -8.81 0.04
CA LEU A 71 -1.90 -7.61 0.63
C LEU A 71 -2.85 -7.93 1.80
N ALA A 72 -3.02 -9.20 2.17
CA ALA A 72 -3.91 -9.59 3.27
C ALA A 72 -3.67 -8.80 4.57
N PRO A 73 -2.42 -8.49 4.97
CA PRO A 73 -2.17 -7.66 6.15
C PRO A 73 -2.74 -6.24 6.08
N LEU A 74 -3.05 -5.72 4.89
CA LEU A 74 -3.57 -4.36 4.73
C LEU A 74 -5.09 -4.26 4.86
N ALA A 75 -5.82 -5.39 4.91
CA ALA A 75 -7.30 -5.40 4.86
C ALA A 75 -7.98 -4.63 6.01
N GLY A 76 -7.29 -4.49 7.15
CA GLY A 76 -7.78 -3.76 8.32
C GLY A 76 -7.44 -2.27 8.35
N LEU A 77 -6.67 -1.73 7.39
CA LEU A 77 -6.16 -0.35 7.43
C LEU A 77 -7.20 0.66 6.93
N GLN A 78 -8.32 0.76 7.64
CA GLN A 78 -9.51 1.52 7.23
C GLN A 78 -9.28 3.03 7.04
N GLN A 79 -8.17 3.57 7.55
CA GLN A 79 -7.77 4.97 7.38
C GLN A 79 -6.85 5.22 6.18
N LEU A 80 -6.50 4.17 5.42
CA LEU A 80 -5.56 4.29 4.31
C LEU A 80 -6.18 5.08 3.16
N GLN A 81 -5.51 6.18 2.78
CA GLN A 81 -5.95 7.11 1.73
C GLN A 81 -5.08 7.02 0.49
N ARG A 82 -3.79 6.70 0.66
CA ARG A 82 -2.81 6.60 -0.42
C ARG A 82 -2.04 5.29 -0.29
N LEU A 83 -2.05 4.50 -1.36
CA LEU A 83 -1.28 3.26 -1.46
C LEU A 83 -0.53 3.21 -2.80
N ASN A 84 0.78 3.05 -2.73
CA ASN A 84 1.62 2.86 -3.91
C ASN A 84 2.18 1.44 -3.94
N LEU A 85 1.79 0.67 -4.96
CA LEU A 85 2.22 -0.72 -5.21
C LEU A 85 3.02 -0.82 -6.51
N SER A 86 3.49 0.30 -7.06
CA SER A 86 4.14 0.32 -8.38
C SER A 86 5.39 -0.57 -8.39
N GLY A 87 5.56 -1.39 -9.43
CA GLY A 87 6.69 -2.30 -9.58
C GLY A 87 6.74 -3.43 -8.55
N THR A 88 5.64 -3.71 -7.85
CA THR A 88 5.52 -4.90 -6.98
C THR A 88 4.99 -6.11 -7.74
N GLY A 89 5.05 -7.30 -7.12
CA GLY A 89 4.55 -8.54 -7.70
C GLY A 89 3.08 -8.84 -7.39
N VAL A 90 2.30 -7.84 -6.96
CA VAL A 90 0.89 -7.98 -6.58
C VAL A 90 0.05 -8.42 -7.77
N ARG A 91 -0.91 -9.30 -7.49
CA ARG A 91 -1.89 -9.81 -8.46
C ARG A 91 -3.33 -9.68 -7.97
N ASP A 92 -3.54 -9.88 -6.69
CA ASP A 92 -4.86 -9.91 -6.06
C ASP A 92 -5.10 -8.61 -5.28
N LEU A 93 -6.24 -7.97 -5.55
CA LEU A 93 -6.68 -6.74 -4.90
C LEU A 93 -7.84 -6.98 -3.93
N ALA A 94 -8.31 -8.22 -3.74
CA ALA A 94 -9.40 -8.54 -2.82
C ALA A 94 -9.19 -7.96 -1.40
N PRO A 95 -7.97 -7.95 -0.81
CA PRO A 95 -7.75 -7.33 0.49
C PRO A 95 -8.02 -5.82 0.55
N LEU A 96 -8.04 -5.13 -0.60
CA LEU A 96 -8.29 -3.68 -0.65
C LEU A 96 -9.78 -3.32 -0.71
N SER A 97 -10.67 -4.30 -0.94
CA SER A 97 -12.08 -4.07 -1.24
C SER A 97 -12.87 -3.33 -0.16
N GLY A 98 -12.41 -3.38 1.10
CA GLY A 98 -13.00 -2.70 2.24
C GLY A 98 -12.32 -1.39 2.63
N LEU A 99 -11.32 -0.90 1.88
CA LEU A 99 -10.60 0.33 2.23
C LEU A 99 -11.34 1.58 1.73
N GLU A 100 -12.51 1.85 2.29
CA GLU A 100 -13.45 2.87 1.81
C GLU A 100 -12.88 4.31 1.77
N GLN A 101 -11.80 4.58 2.53
CA GLN A 101 -11.11 5.88 2.54
C GLN A 101 -10.03 6.02 1.46
N LEU A 102 -9.76 4.97 0.68
CA LEU A 102 -8.69 4.98 -0.32
C LEU A 102 -9.03 5.93 -1.48
N ARG A 103 -8.17 6.92 -1.71
CA ARG A 103 -8.32 7.96 -2.74
C ARG A 103 -7.34 7.79 -3.89
N HIS A 104 -6.14 7.32 -3.59
CA HIS A 104 -5.07 7.20 -4.58
C HIS A 104 -4.45 5.80 -4.51
N LEU A 105 -4.53 5.09 -5.64
CA LEU A 105 -3.95 3.77 -5.81
C LEU A 105 -3.04 3.75 -7.03
N PHE A 106 -1.78 3.40 -6.83
CA PHE A 106 -0.80 3.30 -7.92
C PHE A 106 -0.42 1.83 -8.13
N LEU A 107 -0.73 1.29 -9.30
CA LEU A 107 -0.47 -0.10 -9.67
C LEU A 107 0.54 -0.23 -10.81
N SER A 108 1.24 0.86 -11.17
CA SER A 108 2.10 0.88 -12.36
C SER A 108 3.11 -0.27 -12.37
N GLY A 109 3.20 -1.01 -13.48
CA GLY A 109 4.12 -2.15 -13.61
C GLY A 109 3.83 -3.36 -12.71
N THR A 110 2.62 -3.48 -12.16
CA THR A 110 2.15 -4.69 -11.47
C THR A 110 1.56 -5.73 -12.45
N VAL A 111 1.24 -6.92 -11.96
CA VAL A 111 0.66 -8.02 -12.76
C VAL A 111 -0.83 -8.25 -12.49
N VAL A 112 -1.51 -7.24 -11.94
CA VAL A 112 -2.95 -7.22 -11.67
C VAL A 112 -3.73 -7.31 -12.98
N ARG A 113 -4.77 -8.14 -12.99
CA ARG A 113 -5.69 -8.29 -14.15
C ARG A 113 -7.14 -7.96 -13.81
N ASP A 114 -7.53 -8.16 -12.56
CA ASP A 114 -8.90 -7.98 -12.10
C ASP A 114 -8.99 -6.73 -11.21
N LEU A 115 -9.88 -5.81 -11.58
CA LEU A 115 -10.18 -4.60 -10.84
C LEU A 115 -11.55 -4.64 -10.15
N ALA A 116 -12.29 -5.76 -10.25
CA ALA A 116 -13.57 -5.93 -9.56
C ALA A 116 -13.52 -5.61 -8.05
N PRO A 117 -12.44 -5.95 -7.31
CA PRO A 117 -12.33 -5.57 -5.91
C PRO A 117 -12.38 -4.06 -5.63
N LEU A 118 -12.08 -3.22 -6.62
CA LEU A 118 -12.07 -1.76 -6.46
C LEU A 118 -13.44 -1.12 -6.75
N ALA A 119 -14.44 -1.88 -7.20
CA ALA A 119 -15.72 -1.35 -7.65
C ALA A 119 -16.48 -0.60 -6.53
N GLY A 120 -16.35 -1.05 -5.27
CA GLY A 120 -17.00 -0.44 -4.11
C GLY A 120 -16.25 0.73 -3.46
N LEU A 121 -15.04 1.07 -3.93
CA LEU A 121 -14.22 2.10 -3.30
C LEU A 121 -14.65 3.50 -3.77
N GLU A 122 -15.80 3.98 -3.35
CA GLU A 122 -16.46 5.20 -3.87
C GLU A 122 -15.59 6.46 -3.80
N GLN A 123 -14.69 6.55 -2.80
CA GLN A 123 -13.78 7.68 -2.61
C GLN A 123 -12.53 7.64 -3.49
N LEU A 124 -12.35 6.61 -4.33
CA LEU A 124 -11.18 6.51 -5.20
C LEU A 124 -11.21 7.62 -6.26
N GLU A 125 -10.22 8.52 -6.19
CA GLU A 125 -10.07 9.69 -7.06
C GLU A 125 -9.07 9.45 -8.18
N ALA A 126 -8.01 8.68 -7.94
CA ALA A 126 -6.97 8.40 -8.93
C ALA A 126 -6.49 6.94 -8.88
N LEU A 127 -6.41 6.34 -10.06
CA LEU A 127 -5.90 4.99 -10.29
C LEU A 127 -4.86 5.01 -11.42
N ASP A 128 -3.64 4.57 -11.13
CA ASP A 128 -2.58 4.46 -12.14
C ASP A 128 -2.39 3.00 -12.57
N LEU A 129 -2.65 2.73 -13.85
CA LEU A 129 -2.61 1.42 -14.49
C LEU A 129 -1.53 1.32 -15.58
N ARG A 130 -0.59 2.28 -15.65
CA ARG A 130 0.52 2.22 -16.62
C ARG A 130 1.26 0.89 -16.51
N ASP A 131 1.55 0.27 -17.65
CA ASP A 131 2.24 -1.02 -17.69
C ASP A 131 1.57 -2.13 -16.86
N THR A 132 0.25 -2.06 -16.64
CA THR A 132 -0.54 -3.14 -16.02
C THR A 132 -1.42 -3.85 -17.06
N PRO A 133 -1.62 -5.18 -16.93
CA PRO A 133 -2.45 -5.92 -17.87
C PRO A 133 -3.96 -5.81 -17.60
N ALA A 134 -4.39 -4.98 -16.64
CA ALA A 134 -5.78 -4.87 -16.21
C ALA A 134 -6.66 -4.10 -17.22
N GLY A 135 -7.83 -4.67 -17.51
CA GLY A 135 -8.92 -3.93 -18.14
C GLY A 135 -9.63 -3.03 -17.12
N ASP A 136 -10.04 -1.83 -17.51
CA ASP A 136 -10.73 -0.85 -16.67
C ASP A 136 -12.26 -0.93 -16.78
N SER A 137 -12.80 -1.93 -17.48
CA SER A 137 -14.25 -2.08 -17.63
C SER A 137 -15.03 -2.05 -16.30
N PRO A 138 -14.54 -2.58 -15.16
CA PRO A 138 -15.26 -2.48 -13.89
C PRO A 138 -15.38 -1.05 -13.35
N LEU A 139 -14.54 -0.12 -13.83
CA LEU A 139 -14.40 1.24 -13.29
C LEU A 139 -14.64 2.34 -14.34
N ARG A 140 -14.90 1.96 -15.60
CA ARG A 140 -14.92 2.89 -16.76
C ARG A 140 -15.92 4.02 -16.64
N ASP A 141 -17.06 3.76 -16.01
CA ASP A 141 -18.16 4.73 -15.88
C ASP A 141 -18.18 5.45 -14.52
N ARG A 142 -17.11 5.31 -13.71
CA ARG A 142 -17.04 5.93 -12.38
C ARG A 142 -16.83 7.44 -12.49
N PRO A 143 -17.80 8.27 -12.07
CA PRO A 143 -17.67 9.71 -12.15
C PRO A 143 -16.55 10.21 -11.24
N GLY A 144 -15.72 11.12 -11.75
CA GLY A 144 -14.63 11.74 -10.99
C GLY A 144 -13.38 10.86 -10.81
N LEU A 145 -13.42 9.58 -11.13
CA LEU A 145 -12.24 8.71 -11.08
C LEU A 145 -11.30 9.00 -12.27
N ARG A 146 -10.08 9.43 -11.97
CA ARG A 146 -9.00 9.59 -12.95
C ARG A 146 -8.23 8.28 -13.11
N ILE A 147 -8.37 7.64 -14.26
CA ILE A 147 -7.58 6.46 -14.63
C ILE A 147 -6.42 6.89 -15.54
N ILE A 148 -5.19 6.52 -15.18
CA ILE A 148 -3.96 6.76 -15.96
C ILE A 148 -3.53 5.44 -16.59
N ARG A 149 -3.15 5.47 -17.87
CA ARG A 149 -2.81 4.32 -18.70
C ARG A 149 -1.49 4.54 -19.41
#